data_AF-A0AA43CGA2-F1
#
_entry.id   AF-A0AA43CGA2-F1
#
_cell.length_a   1.000
_cell.length_b   1.000
_cell.length_c   1.000
_cell.angle_alpha   90.00
_cell.angle_beta   90.00
_cell.angle_gamma   90.00
#
_symmetry.space_group_name_H-M   'P 1'
#
loop_
_entity.id
_entity.type
_entity.pdbx_description
1 polymer ?
#
loop_
_entity_poly.entity_id
_entity_poly.type
_entity_poly.pdbx_seq_one_letter_code
_entity_poly.pdbx_strand_id
1 'polypeptide(L)'
;MSLARLARRRTWRMLPIWALATGVNTSVLLGLLAFRAASQEKTISTLMLIWVCWVGVATYLVFADARTRCSHFEMSLPVRARQLWANHLGSLLVGGFVNIGLALLVVAAHRLLLLRVNSDVSYWSLCVVLVTGVVLATLLLQLPRPTLARIPVNVGTVAWAIVVLCGTPWLLGLAATAGPAAVAGLAVVVAILAIVIYRAVPPTYSLIPLEAQSPEKVGATSLSPSTRTSRLLVPLTIARCVSAGAKELAAVPIIFLGGVILGGGLLAFGAGERELRFLYIPMAIYMMFAVIGPRLASLHYLDPLPISRRPLIAMLVVPYFLIVCLGYGCGAFLAAERRSQLEYVNFEEGESGYQVTIPLRTYGFSRDGTVQPVVSPWGESHTPELLTPLKWSSVAVYSPFGTSNTSSTRFVALQISRAARAVYTAEITPETIEQRYLTTNADGDVIPRGDGLTLRQDFPDLRAASGPMLPVLVTLVTVPWLLLVALLLRAYRPGVREWVRQTIVWGGLAGLLAFWIWTSMTTLFGVMRPWAMRALVEIPMLRLGQSALGSFGVWVAAFGMLAAAYWIAQAQFRRMEITTHPSQYTLIRMGSD
;
A
#
# COMPACT_ATOMS: atom_id res chain seq x y z
N MET A 1 2.78 -27.96 30.09
CA MET A 1 1.58 -27.23 29.62
C MET A 1 1.16 -27.83 28.29
N SER A 2 -0.03 -28.40 28.17
CA SER A 2 -0.42 -29.14 26.95
C SER A 2 -0.62 -28.22 25.74
N LEU A 3 -0.29 -28.71 24.53
CA LEU A 3 -0.57 -28.04 23.25
C LEU A 3 -2.02 -27.55 23.15
N ALA A 4 -2.96 -28.25 23.78
CA ALA A 4 -4.37 -27.89 23.86
C ALA A 4 -4.63 -26.54 24.58
N ARG A 5 -3.81 -26.15 25.57
CA ARG A 5 -3.92 -24.82 26.22
C ARG A 5 -3.30 -23.72 25.35
N LEU A 6 -2.23 -24.02 24.62
CA LEU A 6 -1.64 -23.10 23.65
C LEU A 6 -2.61 -22.81 22.50
N ALA A 7 -3.32 -23.83 21.99
CA ALA A 7 -4.34 -23.71 20.94
C ALA A 7 -5.54 -22.81 21.33
N ARG A 8 -5.77 -22.58 22.64
CA ARG A 8 -6.81 -21.64 23.10
C ARG A 8 -6.36 -20.17 23.09
N ARG A 9 -5.06 -19.88 23.02
CA ARG A 9 -4.60 -18.49 22.96
C ARG A 9 -5.07 -17.83 21.67
N ARG A 10 -5.50 -16.57 21.79
CA ARG A 10 -5.97 -15.72 20.70
C ARG A 10 -5.01 -15.73 19.49
N THR A 11 -3.71 -15.67 19.75
CA THR A 11 -2.66 -15.65 18.71
C THR A 11 -2.73 -16.88 17.81
N TRP A 12 -2.92 -18.07 18.38
CA TRP A 12 -3.00 -19.32 17.62
C TRP A 12 -4.26 -19.42 16.77
N ARG A 13 -5.39 -18.95 17.29
CA ARG A 13 -6.66 -18.98 16.54
C ARG A 13 -6.67 -17.96 15.40
N MET A 14 -5.97 -16.84 15.56
CA MET A 14 -5.84 -15.81 14.52
C MET A 14 -4.70 -16.12 13.54
N LEU A 15 -3.83 -17.11 13.84
CA LEU A 15 -2.67 -17.43 13.03
C LEU A 15 -3.02 -17.77 11.57
N PRO A 16 -4.05 -18.60 11.26
CA PRO A 16 -4.41 -18.89 9.87
C PRO A 16 -4.87 -17.64 9.12
N ILE A 17 -5.61 -16.74 9.78
CA ILE A 17 -6.11 -15.50 9.18
C ILE A 17 -4.93 -14.56 8.90
N TRP A 18 -4.02 -14.42 9.85
CA TRP A 18 -2.81 -13.63 9.66
C TRP A 18 -1.95 -14.18 8.55
N ALA A 19 -1.65 -15.48 8.58
CA ALA A 19 -0.88 -16.16 7.54
C ALA A 19 -1.52 -15.97 6.16
N LEU A 20 -2.84 -16.09 6.04
CA LEU A 20 -3.53 -15.83 4.77
C LEU A 20 -3.35 -14.37 4.32
N ALA A 21 -3.61 -13.40 5.21
CA ALA A 21 -3.55 -11.98 4.86
C ALA A 21 -2.13 -11.53 4.47
N THR A 22 -1.12 -11.92 5.23
CA THR A 22 0.29 -11.59 4.97
C THR A 22 0.87 -12.40 3.82
N GLY A 23 0.44 -13.65 3.65
CA GLY A 23 0.80 -14.51 2.53
C GLY A 23 0.33 -13.90 1.23
N VAL A 24 -0.95 -13.57 1.15
CA VAL A 24 -1.55 -12.83 0.03
C VAL A 24 -0.79 -11.53 -0.23
N ASN A 25 -0.52 -10.74 0.81
CA ASN A 25 0.25 -9.50 0.66
C ASN A 25 1.65 -9.74 0.06
N THR A 26 2.37 -10.71 0.61
CA THR A 26 3.70 -11.07 0.15
C THR A 26 3.67 -11.61 -1.28
N SER A 27 2.66 -12.40 -1.63
CA SER A 27 2.48 -12.94 -2.98
C SER A 27 2.35 -11.85 -4.03
N VAL A 28 1.54 -10.83 -3.76
CA VAL A 28 1.38 -9.74 -4.71
C VAL A 28 2.65 -8.92 -4.82
N LEU A 29 3.28 -8.56 -3.69
CA LEU A 29 4.53 -7.82 -3.72
C LEU A 29 5.65 -8.57 -4.47
N LEU A 30 5.75 -9.89 -4.27
CA LEU A 30 6.68 -10.74 -5.00
C LEU A 30 6.32 -10.85 -6.48
N GLY A 31 5.04 -11.02 -6.80
CA GLY A 31 4.57 -11.06 -8.18
C GLY A 31 4.89 -9.78 -8.94
N LEU A 32 4.75 -8.62 -8.29
CA LEU A 32 5.14 -7.33 -8.84
C LEU A 32 6.65 -7.23 -9.05
N LEU A 33 7.46 -7.62 -8.05
CA LEU A 33 8.91 -7.64 -8.22
C LEU A 33 9.37 -8.59 -9.32
N ALA A 34 8.75 -9.77 -9.41
CA ALA A 34 9.02 -10.77 -10.43
C ALA A 34 8.66 -10.28 -11.82
N PHE A 35 7.48 -9.67 -11.96
CA PHE A 35 7.04 -9.04 -13.20
C PHE A 35 8.02 -7.95 -13.63
N ARG A 36 8.41 -7.06 -12.70
CA ARG A 36 9.40 -6.02 -12.96
C ARG A 36 10.72 -6.59 -13.46
N ALA A 37 11.27 -7.56 -12.73
CA ALA A 37 12.53 -8.21 -13.06
C ALA A 37 12.48 -8.85 -14.46
N ALA A 38 11.39 -9.57 -14.75
CA ALA A 38 11.18 -10.19 -16.06
C ALA A 38 11.06 -9.13 -17.19
N SER A 39 10.34 -8.04 -16.95
CA SER A 39 10.15 -6.97 -17.96
C SER A 39 11.42 -6.17 -18.27
N GLN A 40 12.38 -6.14 -17.34
CA GLN A 40 13.62 -5.38 -17.48
C GLN A 40 14.83 -6.28 -17.75
N GLU A 41 14.63 -7.59 -17.88
CA GLU A 41 15.71 -8.59 -17.93
C GLU A 41 16.74 -8.45 -16.79
N LYS A 42 16.28 -8.02 -15.61
CA LYS A 42 17.13 -7.75 -14.44
C LYS A 42 16.93 -8.78 -13.35
N THR A 43 17.99 -9.09 -12.62
CA THR A 43 17.89 -9.93 -11.41
C THR A 43 17.23 -9.15 -10.27
N ILE A 44 16.42 -9.83 -9.46
CA ILE A 44 15.86 -9.23 -8.24
C ILE A 44 16.97 -9.13 -7.20
N SER A 45 17.32 -7.90 -6.80
CA SER A 45 18.30 -7.69 -5.73
C SER A 45 17.90 -8.37 -4.42
N THR A 46 18.88 -8.93 -3.70
CA THR A 46 18.71 -9.56 -2.39
C THR A 46 17.96 -8.67 -1.41
N LEU A 47 18.32 -7.39 -1.37
CA LEU A 47 17.74 -6.41 -0.47
C LEU A 47 16.24 -6.22 -0.74
N MET A 48 15.81 -6.09 -2.01
CA MET A 48 14.39 -6.00 -2.34
C MET A 48 13.61 -7.25 -1.94
N LEU A 49 14.20 -8.43 -2.17
CA LEU A 49 13.56 -9.69 -1.80
C LEU A 49 13.39 -9.83 -0.29
N ILE A 50 14.40 -9.44 0.49
CA ILE A 50 14.31 -9.36 1.95
C ILE A 50 13.20 -8.40 2.36
N TRP A 51 13.17 -7.19 1.81
CA TRP A 51 12.15 -6.19 2.13
C TRP A 51 10.73 -6.69 1.86
N VAL A 52 10.49 -7.27 0.69
CA VAL A 52 9.15 -7.76 0.33
C VAL A 52 8.70 -8.90 1.23
N CYS A 53 9.55 -9.89 1.49
CA CYS A 53 9.24 -10.95 2.45
C CYS A 53 9.04 -10.40 3.88
N TRP A 54 9.79 -9.35 4.23
CA TRP A 54 9.73 -8.72 5.55
C TRP A 54 8.43 -7.95 5.79
N VAL A 55 7.82 -7.34 4.76
CA VAL A 55 6.56 -6.57 4.94
C VAL A 55 5.46 -7.43 5.56
N GLY A 56 5.30 -8.68 5.11
CA GLY A 56 4.33 -9.62 5.68
C GLY A 56 4.63 -9.93 7.15
N VAL A 57 5.89 -10.21 7.47
CA VAL A 57 6.38 -10.46 8.84
C VAL A 57 6.17 -9.26 9.74
N ALA A 58 6.57 -8.07 9.30
CA ALA A 58 6.44 -6.82 10.05
C ALA A 58 4.97 -6.51 10.34
N THR A 59 4.10 -6.70 9.34
CA THR A 59 2.65 -6.57 9.50
C THR A 59 2.14 -7.53 10.58
N TYR A 60 2.53 -8.81 10.51
CA TYR A 60 2.21 -9.76 11.56
C TYR A 60 2.70 -9.28 12.93
N LEU A 61 3.98 -8.90 13.09
CA LEU A 61 4.53 -8.49 14.39
C LEU A 61 3.85 -7.23 14.97
N VAL A 62 3.42 -6.28 14.14
CA VAL A 62 2.65 -5.10 14.58
C VAL A 62 1.29 -5.50 15.16
N PHE A 63 0.62 -6.46 14.54
CA PHE A 63 -0.76 -6.82 14.88
C PHE A 63 -0.90 -8.06 15.77
N ALA A 64 0.12 -8.91 15.89
CA ALA A 64 0.11 -10.21 16.57
C ALA A 64 0.11 -10.14 18.10
N ASP A 65 -0.49 -9.10 18.69
CA ASP A 65 -0.50 -8.88 20.14
C ASP A 65 0.91 -8.98 20.76
N ALA A 66 1.97 -8.64 19.99
CA ALA A 66 3.37 -8.71 20.43
C ALA A 66 3.62 -7.92 21.72
N ARG A 67 2.81 -6.89 21.98
CA ARG A 67 2.89 -6.03 23.16
C ARG A 67 2.38 -6.68 24.44
N THR A 68 1.52 -7.69 24.35
CA THR A 68 0.89 -8.35 25.50
C THR A 68 1.64 -9.63 25.83
N ARG A 69 2.61 -9.55 26.75
CA ARG A 69 3.42 -10.70 27.18
C ARG A 69 2.61 -11.70 27.99
N CYS A 70 1.70 -11.18 28.82
CA CYS A 70 0.79 -11.97 29.65
C CYS A 70 -0.59 -11.30 29.70
N SER A 71 -1.63 -12.13 29.70
CA SER A 71 -2.99 -11.72 30.05
C SER A 71 -3.18 -11.65 31.57
N HIS A 72 -4.22 -10.93 32.01
CA HIS A 72 -4.58 -10.83 33.43
C HIS A 72 -4.83 -12.21 34.06
N PHE A 73 -5.51 -13.09 33.33
CA PHE A 73 -5.74 -14.47 33.74
C PHE A 73 -4.43 -15.24 33.93
N GLU A 74 -3.47 -15.12 33.02
CA GLU A 74 -2.18 -15.82 33.12
C GLU A 74 -1.33 -15.38 34.31
N MET A 75 -1.48 -14.12 34.75
CA MET A 75 -0.83 -13.63 35.96
C MET A 75 -1.43 -14.19 37.25
N SER A 76 -2.69 -14.65 37.23
CA SER A 76 -3.30 -15.35 38.37
C SER A 76 -2.87 -16.82 38.49
N LEU A 77 -2.25 -17.38 37.44
CA LEU A 77 -1.77 -18.76 37.47
C LEU A 77 -0.42 -18.84 38.20
N PRO A 78 -0.13 -19.94 38.92
CA PRO A 78 1.15 -20.17 39.60
C PRO A 78 2.26 -20.55 38.60
N VAL A 79 2.47 -19.72 37.57
CA VAL A 79 3.45 -19.93 36.50
C VAL A 79 4.48 -18.80 36.55
N ARG A 80 5.77 -19.14 36.50
CA ARG A 80 6.86 -18.16 36.54
C ARG A 80 6.79 -17.24 35.32
N ALA A 81 7.04 -15.93 35.51
CA ALA A 81 6.99 -14.94 34.41
C ALA A 81 7.93 -15.29 33.24
N ARG A 82 9.09 -15.90 33.50
CA ARG A 82 10.01 -16.42 32.48
C ARG A 82 9.39 -17.49 31.58
N GLN A 83 8.59 -18.39 32.13
CA GLN A 83 7.89 -19.40 31.34
C GLN A 83 6.77 -18.77 30.51
N LEU A 84 6.01 -17.83 31.08
CA LEU A 84 4.98 -17.10 30.34
C LEU A 84 5.59 -16.27 29.19
N TRP A 85 6.74 -15.64 29.43
CA TRP A 85 7.52 -14.93 28.41
C TRP A 85 7.96 -15.86 27.29
N ALA A 86 8.59 -16.99 27.63
CA ALA A 86 9.08 -17.95 26.65
C ALA A 86 7.93 -18.50 25.79
N ASN A 87 6.77 -18.76 26.39
CA ASN A 87 5.57 -19.19 25.66
C ASN A 87 5.04 -18.09 24.73
N HIS A 88 5.03 -16.83 25.17
CA HIS A 88 4.65 -15.69 24.34
C HIS A 88 5.62 -15.51 23.16
N LEU A 89 6.91 -15.46 23.45
CA LEU A 89 7.98 -15.37 22.45
C LEU A 89 7.86 -16.51 21.43
N GLY A 90 7.72 -17.75 21.90
CA GLY A 90 7.52 -18.92 21.06
C GLY A 90 6.31 -18.77 20.14
N SER A 91 5.18 -18.24 20.63
CA SER A 91 4.00 -18.00 19.79
C SER A 91 4.23 -16.94 18.72
N LEU A 92 4.98 -15.87 19.04
CA LEU A 92 5.36 -14.85 18.06
C LEU A 92 6.31 -15.42 17.00
N LEU A 93 7.32 -16.19 17.43
CA LEU A 93 8.29 -16.82 16.54
C LEU A 93 7.62 -17.82 15.60
N VAL A 94 6.74 -18.69 16.10
CA VAL A 94 6.00 -19.64 15.26
C VAL A 94 5.21 -18.89 14.20
N GLY A 95 4.48 -17.84 14.58
CA GLY A 95 3.75 -17.07 13.58
C GLY A 95 4.65 -16.36 12.58
N GLY A 96 5.78 -15.79 13.03
CA GLY A 96 6.79 -15.22 12.14
C GLY A 96 7.38 -16.24 11.16
N PHE A 97 7.64 -17.47 11.62
CA PHE A 97 8.15 -18.56 10.77
C PHE A 97 7.11 -19.09 9.79
N VAL A 98 5.83 -19.18 10.17
CA VAL A 98 4.74 -19.50 9.23
C VAL A 98 4.66 -18.44 8.13
N ASN A 99 4.79 -17.16 8.49
CA ASN A 99 4.84 -16.05 7.52
C ASN A 99 6.02 -16.16 6.56
N ILE A 100 7.23 -16.46 7.08
CA ILE A 100 8.42 -16.68 6.25
C ILE A 100 8.23 -17.89 5.35
N GLY A 101 7.77 -19.02 5.89
CA GLY A 101 7.54 -20.24 5.12
C GLY A 101 6.58 -20.01 3.97
N LEU A 102 5.51 -19.24 4.20
CA LEU A 102 4.56 -18.86 3.15
C LEU A 102 5.16 -17.90 2.13
N ALA A 103 5.90 -16.88 2.57
CA ALA A 103 6.62 -15.97 1.68
C ALA A 103 7.58 -16.73 0.76
N LEU A 104 8.38 -17.63 1.34
CA LEU A 104 9.33 -18.46 0.63
C LEU A 104 8.65 -19.46 -0.32
N LEU A 105 7.55 -20.09 0.11
CA LEU A 105 6.73 -20.94 -0.77
C LEU A 105 6.25 -20.16 -1.99
N VAL A 106 5.87 -18.90 -1.81
CA VAL A 106 5.44 -18.05 -2.92
C VAL A 106 6.61 -17.65 -3.82
N VAL A 107 7.79 -17.35 -3.27
CA VAL A 107 9.01 -17.14 -4.07
C VAL A 107 9.30 -18.39 -4.92
N ALA A 108 9.24 -19.58 -4.31
CA ALA A 108 9.47 -20.85 -4.99
C ALA A 108 8.43 -21.10 -6.10
N ALA A 109 7.15 -20.85 -5.82
CA ALA A 109 6.07 -20.96 -6.81
C ALA A 109 6.26 -19.99 -7.98
N HIS A 110 6.66 -18.74 -7.72
CA HIS A 110 6.96 -17.78 -8.79
C HIS A 110 8.15 -18.21 -9.63
N ARG A 111 9.24 -18.71 -9.03
CA ARG A 111 10.38 -19.25 -9.78
C ARG A 111 9.97 -20.42 -10.68
N LEU A 112 9.12 -21.31 -10.17
CA LEU A 112 8.66 -22.48 -10.92
C LEU A 112 7.68 -22.12 -12.04
N LEU A 113 6.76 -21.18 -11.81
CA LEU A 113 5.73 -20.80 -12.77
C LEU A 113 6.22 -19.81 -13.83
N LEU A 114 7.11 -18.88 -13.48
CA LEU A 114 7.50 -17.80 -14.38
C LEU A 114 8.77 -18.08 -15.18
N LEU A 115 9.48 -19.19 -14.92
CA LEU A 115 10.65 -19.74 -15.64
C LEU A 115 11.81 -18.78 -16.01
N ARG A 116 11.71 -17.48 -15.69
CA ARG A 116 12.61 -16.41 -16.16
C ARG A 116 13.10 -15.48 -15.04
N VAL A 117 12.69 -15.70 -13.79
CA VAL A 117 13.09 -14.83 -12.68
C VAL A 117 14.39 -15.35 -12.06
N ASN A 118 15.51 -14.86 -12.57
CA ASN A 118 16.81 -15.06 -11.93
C ASN A 118 16.93 -14.17 -10.69
N SER A 119 17.49 -14.73 -9.63
CA SER A 119 17.82 -13.96 -8.43
C SER A 119 19.13 -14.46 -7.87
N ASP A 120 19.96 -13.55 -7.42
CA ASP A 120 21.36 -13.82 -7.06
C ASP A 120 21.51 -14.53 -5.70
N VAL A 121 20.40 -14.93 -5.08
CA VAL A 121 20.35 -15.42 -3.71
C VAL A 121 19.85 -16.85 -3.68
N SER A 122 20.64 -17.72 -3.04
CA SER A 122 20.21 -19.07 -2.73
C SER A 122 18.98 -19.01 -1.80
N TYR A 123 18.00 -19.88 -2.06
CA TYR A 123 16.79 -19.96 -1.23
C TYR A 123 17.12 -20.21 0.25
N TRP A 124 18.19 -20.95 0.51
CA TRP A 124 18.65 -21.29 1.85
C TRP A 124 19.24 -20.08 2.58
N SER A 125 20.08 -19.29 1.90
CA SER A 125 20.59 -18.03 2.44
C SER A 125 19.46 -17.07 2.80
N LEU A 126 18.46 -16.93 1.93
CA LEU A 126 17.29 -16.08 2.19
C LEU A 126 16.50 -16.57 3.41
N CYS A 127 16.28 -17.88 3.54
CA CYS A 127 15.61 -18.48 4.68
C CYS A 127 16.32 -18.16 6.01
N VAL A 128 17.64 -18.42 6.08
CA VAL A 128 18.45 -18.16 7.27
C VAL A 128 18.43 -16.67 7.65
N VAL A 129 18.56 -15.78 6.66
CA VAL A 129 18.51 -14.33 6.88
C VAL A 129 17.15 -13.90 7.44
N LEU A 130 16.04 -14.35 6.84
CA LEU A 130 14.70 -13.98 7.30
C LEU A 130 14.38 -14.54 8.70
N VAL A 131 14.76 -15.79 8.98
CA VAL A 131 14.60 -16.41 10.30
C VAL A 131 15.36 -15.62 11.37
N THR A 132 16.63 -15.28 11.09
CA THR A 132 17.46 -14.44 11.97
C THR A 132 16.78 -13.09 12.22
N GLY A 133 16.22 -12.50 11.16
CA GLY A 133 15.42 -11.27 11.21
C GLY A 133 14.24 -11.36 12.16
N VAL A 134 13.38 -12.38 12.00
CA VAL A 134 12.20 -12.57 12.85
C VAL A 134 12.59 -12.69 14.31
N VAL A 135 13.64 -13.46 14.62
CA VAL A 135 14.11 -13.61 15.99
C VAL A 135 14.61 -12.27 16.52
N LEU A 136 15.47 -11.56 15.77
CA LEU A 136 15.99 -10.25 16.14
C LEU A 136 14.87 -9.24 16.41
N ALA A 137 13.96 -9.04 15.45
CA ALA A 137 12.89 -8.07 15.58
C ALA A 137 11.96 -8.42 16.74
N THR A 138 11.62 -9.69 16.93
CA THR A 138 10.77 -10.10 18.05
C THR A 138 11.44 -9.80 19.39
N LEU A 139 12.74 -10.12 19.53
CA LEU A 139 13.50 -9.81 20.75
C LEU A 139 13.60 -8.30 21.02
N LEU A 140 13.93 -7.51 19.99
CA LEU A 140 14.02 -6.05 20.11
C LEU A 140 12.66 -5.42 20.45
N LEU A 141 11.56 -5.92 19.87
CA LEU A 141 10.20 -5.47 20.23
C LEU A 141 9.81 -5.83 21.67
N GLN A 142 10.42 -6.87 22.26
CA GLN A 142 10.23 -7.25 23.66
C GLN A 142 11.12 -6.48 24.64
N LEU A 143 12.11 -5.71 24.17
CA LEU A 143 13.08 -5.04 25.04
C LEU A 143 12.50 -3.90 25.91
N PRO A 144 11.56 -3.05 25.44
CA PRO A 144 11.04 -1.95 26.24
C PRO A 144 10.31 -2.42 27.51
N ARG A 145 10.73 -1.89 28.67
CA ARG A 145 10.11 -2.14 29.99
C ARG A 145 9.88 -3.63 30.27
N PRO A 146 10.93 -4.46 30.44
CA PRO A 146 10.83 -5.92 30.56
C PRO A 146 9.99 -6.39 31.76
N THR A 147 9.75 -5.51 32.74
CA THR A 147 8.99 -5.80 33.95
C THR A 147 7.47 -5.80 33.79
N LEU A 148 6.96 -5.21 32.70
CA LEU A 148 5.53 -5.04 32.48
C LEU A 148 4.91 -6.26 31.78
N ALA A 149 3.69 -6.64 32.18
CA ALA A 149 2.91 -7.65 31.47
C ALA A 149 2.47 -7.19 30.08
N ARG A 150 2.30 -5.88 29.90
CA ARG A 150 1.92 -5.24 28.63
C ARG A 150 2.81 -4.04 28.36
N ILE A 151 3.43 -4.00 27.18
CA ILE A 151 4.22 -2.86 26.75
C ILE A 151 3.28 -1.68 26.54
N PRO A 152 3.46 -0.55 27.26
CA PRO A 152 2.59 0.60 27.16
C PRO A 152 2.72 1.23 25.78
N VAL A 153 1.66 1.90 25.36
CA VAL A 153 1.64 2.64 24.11
C VAL A 153 1.96 4.08 24.43
N ASN A 154 3.19 4.48 24.14
CA ASN A 154 3.58 5.88 24.10
C ASN A 154 4.37 6.16 22.82
N VAL A 155 4.60 7.44 22.53
CA VAL A 155 5.32 7.88 21.32
C VAL A 155 6.68 7.18 21.20
N GLY A 156 7.41 7.04 22.32
CA GLY A 156 8.72 6.37 22.35
C GLY A 156 8.66 4.90 21.94
N THR A 157 7.69 4.14 22.47
CA THR A 157 7.50 2.71 22.11
C THR A 157 7.03 2.52 20.66
N VAL A 158 6.23 3.44 20.13
CA VAL A 158 5.81 3.43 18.72
C VAL A 158 7.01 3.74 17.82
N ALA A 159 7.77 4.78 18.14
CA ALA A 159 9.01 5.12 17.43
C ALA A 159 10.00 3.96 17.45
N TRP A 160 10.20 3.32 18.62
CA TRP A 160 11.03 2.13 18.75
C TRP A 160 10.55 0.98 17.85
N ALA A 161 9.25 0.68 17.85
CA ALA A 161 8.70 -0.37 17.00
C ALA A 161 8.93 -0.07 15.50
N ILE A 162 8.76 1.20 15.08
CA ILE A 162 9.06 1.62 13.70
C ILE A 162 10.54 1.42 13.38
N VAL A 163 11.44 1.86 14.26
CA VAL A 163 12.90 1.70 14.08
C VAL A 163 13.28 0.22 13.98
N VAL A 164 12.73 -0.65 14.83
CA VAL A 164 13.03 -2.09 14.78
C VAL A 164 12.50 -2.70 13.48
N LEU A 165 11.24 -2.44 13.13
CA LEU A 165 10.59 -3.05 11.97
C LEU A 165 11.16 -2.55 10.64
N CYS A 166 11.56 -1.29 10.54
CA CYS A 166 12.18 -0.72 9.34
C CYS A 166 13.70 -0.94 9.30
N GLY A 167 14.38 -0.98 10.45
CA GLY A 167 15.83 -1.14 10.56
C GLY A 167 16.30 -2.60 10.42
N THR A 168 15.50 -3.56 10.88
CA THR A 168 15.84 -4.99 10.75
C THR A 168 16.08 -5.42 9.30
N PRO A 169 15.21 -5.15 8.30
CA PRO A 169 15.46 -5.57 6.92
C PRO A 169 16.70 -4.90 6.31
N TRP A 170 17.07 -3.69 6.73
CA TRP A 170 18.34 -3.05 6.36
C TRP A 170 19.54 -3.81 6.92
N LEU A 171 19.55 -4.12 8.22
CA LEU A 171 20.62 -4.89 8.86
C LEU A 171 20.76 -6.28 8.22
N LEU A 172 19.64 -6.94 7.93
CA LEU A 172 19.62 -8.22 7.24
C LEU A 172 20.17 -8.12 5.82
N GLY A 173 19.81 -7.05 5.09
CA GLY A 173 20.34 -6.77 3.76
C GLY A 173 21.85 -6.58 3.76
N LEU A 174 22.36 -5.76 4.69
CA LEU A 174 23.80 -5.54 4.87
C LEU A 174 24.54 -6.83 5.21
N ALA A 175 24.00 -7.63 6.15
CA ALA A 175 24.58 -8.92 6.50
C ALA A 175 24.56 -9.90 5.32
N ALA A 176 23.47 -9.94 4.54
CA ALA A 176 23.37 -10.79 3.36
C ALA A 176 24.36 -10.38 2.27
N THR A 177 24.56 -9.08 2.03
CA THR A 177 25.55 -8.58 1.06
C THR A 177 26.99 -8.79 1.50
N ALA A 178 27.25 -8.79 2.81
CA ALA A 178 28.58 -9.07 3.38
C ALA A 178 28.94 -10.57 3.39
N GLY A 179 27.98 -11.45 3.07
CA GLY A 179 28.20 -12.89 2.91
C GLY A 179 27.85 -13.74 4.14
N PRO A 180 28.00 -15.08 4.04
CA PRO A 180 27.50 -16.02 5.06
C PRO A 180 28.09 -15.82 6.46
N ALA A 181 29.35 -15.40 6.56
CA ALA A 181 30.01 -15.15 7.85
C ALA A 181 29.35 -13.99 8.63
N ALA A 182 28.93 -12.93 7.92
CA ALA A 182 28.22 -11.81 8.54
C ALA A 182 26.82 -12.23 9.03
N VAL A 183 26.11 -13.06 8.26
CA VAL A 183 24.82 -13.63 8.68
C VAL A 183 24.98 -14.52 9.92
N ALA A 184 26.01 -15.37 9.94
CA ALA A 184 26.32 -16.21 11.11
C ALA A 184 26.66 -15.36 12.34
N GLY A 185 27.50 -14.33 12.18
CA GLY A 185 27.82 -13.37 13.24
C GLY A 185 26.56 -12.68 13.80
N LEU A 186 25.66 -12.24 12.92
CA LEU A 186 24.37 -11.65 13.33
C LEU A 186 23.52 -12.67 14.11
N ALA A 187 23.45 -13.93 13.68
CA ALA A 187 22.72 -14.98 14.39
C ALA A 187 23.29 -15.23 15.80
N VAL A 188 24.61 -15.20 15.97
CA VAL A 188 25.25 -15.29 17.30
C VAL A 188 24.88 -14.10 18.18
N VAL A 189 24.92 -12.88 17.65
CA VAL A 189 24.49 -11.67 18.38
C VAL A 189 23.03 -11.78 18.83
N VAL A 190 22.15 -12.27 17.95
CA VAL A 190 20.74 -12.52 18.24
C VAL A 190 20.56 -13.56 19.36
N ALA A 191 21.35 -14.63 19.35
CA ALA A 191 21.31 -15.66 20.40
C ALA A 191 21.77 -15.10 21.76
N ILE A 192 22.85 -14.32 21.78
CA ILE A 192 23.33 -13.63 23.00
C ILE A 192 22.26 -12.68 23.53
N LEU A 193 21.65 -11.87 22.66
CA LEU A 193 20.57 -10.96 23.02
C LEU A 193 19.37 -11.71 23.62
N ALA A 194 19.00 -12.86 23.05
CA ALA A 194 17.92 -13.70 23.59
C ALA A 194 18.20 -14.15 25.03
N ILE A 195 19.43 -14.60 25.29
CA ILE A 195 19.87 -15.02 26.63
C ILE A 195 19.86 -13.85 27.61
N VAL A 196 20.36 -12.68 27.19
CA VAL A 196 20.37 -11.45 28.01
C VAL A 196 18.94 -11.04 28.37
N ILE A 197 18.03 -10.97 27.40
CA ILE A 197 16.63 -10.61 27.63
C ILE A 197 15.96 -11.64 28.55
N TYR A 198 16.16 -12.93 28.31
CA TYR A 198 15.59 -14.00 29.15
C TYR A 198 16.04 -13.88 30.61
N ARG A 199 17.32 -13.56 30.85
CA ARG A 199 17.86 -13.32 32.20
C ARG A 199 17.28 -12.06 32.84
N ALA A 200 16.99 -11.03 32.05
CA ALA A 200 16.39 -9.77 32.49
C ALA A 200 14.89 -9.83 32.77
N VAL A 201 14.18 -10.89 32.34
CA VAL A 201 12.75 -11.09 32.69
C VAL A 201 12.62 -11.25 34.21
N PRO A 202 11.78 -10.44 34.88
CA PRO A 202 11.59 -10.52 36.33
C PRO A 202 10.98 -11.87 36.75
N PRO A 203 11.01 -12.21 38.05
CA PRO A 203 10.29 -13.36 38.57
C PRO A 203 8.76 -13.25 38.40
N THR A 204 8.22 -12.03 38.50
CA THR A 204 6.79 -11.69 38.37
C THR A 204 6.60 -10.44 37.53
N TYR A 205 5.57 -10.41 36.69
CA TYR A 205 5.20 -9.22 35.92
C TYR A 205 4.37 -8.25 36.77
N SER A 206 4.52 -6.95 36.52
CA SER A 206 3.60 -5.93 37.04
C SER A 206 2.52 -5.54 36.02
N LEU A 207 1.30 -5.35 36.53
CA LEU A 207 0.12 -4.92 35.77
C LEU A 207 0.10 -3.41 35.53
N ILE A 208 0.64 -2.64 36.47
CA ILE A 208 0.57 -1.19 36.49
C ILE A 208 1.89 -0.67 35.92
N PRO A 209 1.88 0.20 34.89
CA PRO A 209 3.03 1.06 34.67
C PRO A 209 3.16 1.91 35.94
N LEU A 210 4.12 1.57 36.80
CA LEU A 210 4.59 2.38 37.93
C LEU A 210 5.22 3.71 37.46
N GLU A 211 4.79 4.26 36.32
CA GLU A 211 4.56 5.69 36.29
C GLU A 211 3.43 5.90 37.29
N ALA A 212 3.83 6.10 38.55
CA ALA A 212 3.23 7.16 39.30
C ALA A 212 3.05 8.30 38.28
N GLN A 213 1.82 8.49 37.81
CA GLN A 213 1.25 9.79 38.00
C GLN A 213 1.61 10.08 39.46
N SER A 214 2.76 10.73 39.65
CA SER A 214 2.86 11.69 40.72
C SER A 214 1.48 12.33 40.67
N PRO A 215 0.77 12.48 41.78
CA PRO A 215 -0.18 13.56 41.81
C PRO A 215 0.68 14.79 41.47
N GLU A 216 0.87 15.05 40.17
CA GLU A 216 0.90 16.35 39.58
C GLU A 216 -0.25 16.93 40.33
N LYS A 217 0.11 17.71 41.35
CA LYS A 217 -0.83 18.52 42.06
C LYS A 217 -1.55 19.17 40.91
N VAL A 218 -2.73 18.66 40.60
CA VAL A 218 -3.78 19.42 39.97
C VAL A 218 -4.05 20.42 41.08
N GLY A 219 -3.12 21.37 41.21
CA GLY A 219 -3.40 22.63 41.82
C GLY A 219 -4.67 23.00 41.11
N ALA A 220 -5.67 23.35 41.90
CA ALA A 220 -6.79 24.10 41.42
C ALA A 220 -6.26 25.47 40.92
N THR A 221 -5.31 25.48 39.99
CA THR A 221 -5.12 26.54 39.02
C THR A 221 -6.42 26.53 38.25
N SER A 222 -7.38 27.31 38.79
CA SER A 222 -8.56 27.77 38.09
C SER A 222 -8.13 28.06 36.67
N LEU A 223 -8.50 27.16 35.75
CA LEU A 223 -8.24 27.33 34.34
C LEU A 223 -9.00 28.59 33.94
N SER A 224 -8.30 29.72 33.96
CA SER A 224 -8.78 30.96 33.37
C SER A 224 -9.22 30.59 31.96
N PRO A 225 -10.48 30.85 31.58
CA PRO A 225 -11.06 30.40 30.33
C PRO A 225 -10.43 31.17 29.18
N SER A 226 -9.19 30.83 28.81
CA SER A 226 -8.62 31.27 27.55
C SER A 226 -9.35 30.50 26.44
N THR A 227 -10.31 31.18 25.85
CA THR A 227 -11.31 30.69 24.89
C THR A 227 -10.74 30.08 23.61
N ARG A 228 -9.43 30.18 23.36
CA ARG A 228 -8.76 29.59 22.19
C ARG A 228 -8.17 28.20 22.44
N THR A 229 -7.57 27.94 23.59
CA THR A 229 -6.98 26.61 23.89
C THR A 229 -8.04 25.56 24.17
N SER A 230 -9.19 25.95 24.75
CA SER A 230 -10.31 25.04 25.02
C SER A 230 -10.93 24.46 23.74
N ARG A 231 -10.98 25.25 22.65
CA ARG A 231 -11.57 24.82 21.36
C ARG A 231 -10.76 23.74 20.64
N LEU A 232 -9.44 23.68 20.86
CA LEU A 232 -8.58 22.63 20.31
C LEU A 232 -8.44 21.43 21.25
N LEU A 233 -8.55 21.65 22.57
CA LEU A 233 -8.52 20.57 23.55
C LEU A 233 -9.68 19.60 23.37
N VAL A 234 -10.90 20.09 23.15
CA VAL A 234 -12.08 19.24 22.96
C VAL A 234 -11.92 18.24 21.80
N PRO A 235 -11.62 18.65 20.54
CA PRO A 235 -11.45 17.71 19.44
C PRO A 235 -10.24 16.81 19.65
N LEU A 236 -9.18 17.25 20.33
CA LEU A 236 -7.99 16.45 20.59
C LEU A 236 -8.24 15.38 21.67
N THR A 237 -9.01 15.72 22.70
CA THR A 237 -9.49 14.76 23.71
C THR A 237 -10.46 13.76 23.10
N ILE A 238 -11.41 14.21 22.27
CA ILE A 238 -12.31 13.29 21.56
C ILE A 238 -11.50 12.41 20.62
N ALA A 239 -10.55 12.94 19.86
CA ALA A 239 -9.68 12.15 18.99
C ALA A 239 -8.90 11.10 19.79
N ARG A 240 -8.40 11.44 20.98
CA ARG A 240 -7.73 10.48 21.89
C ARG A 240 -8.69 9.41 22.45
N CYS A 241 -9.92 9.78 22.77
CA CYS A 241 -10.95 8.86 23.28
C CYS A 241 -11.53 7.94 22.20
N VAL A 242 -11.69 8.44 20.96
CA VAL A 242 -12.03 7.64 19.78
C VAL A 242 -10.85 6.75 19.37
N SER A 243 -9.62 7.18 19.67
CA SER A 243 -8.41 6.52 19.19
C SER A 243 -8.35 5.07 19.67
N ALA A 244 -8.07 4.13 18.76
CA ALA A 244 -7.76 2.75 19.13
C ALA A 244 -6.36 2.60 19.79
N GLY A 245 -5.77 3.71 20.28
CA GLY A 245 -4.43 3.79 20.83
C GLY A 245 -3.38 3.43 19.78
N ALA A 246 -2.43 2.57 20.13
CA ALA A 246 -1.31 2.26 19.22
C ALA A 246 -1.73 1.50 17.96
N LYS A 247 -2.89 0.84 17.94
CA LYS A 247 -3.34 0.17 16.71
C LYS A 247 -3.59 1.22 15.62
N GLU A 248 -4.16 2.35 16.03
CA GLU A 248 -4.38 3.48 15.15
C GLU A 248 -3.08 4.21 14.80
N LEU A 249 -2.23 4.52 15.79
CA LEU A 249 -0.93 5.13 15.52
C LEU A 249 -0.06 4.28 14.59
N ALA A 250 -0.14 2.94 14.69
CA ALA A 250 0.55 2.03 13.79
C ALA A 250 -0.06 2.01 12.38
N ALA A 251 -1.36 2.29 12.24
CA ALA A 251 -2.02 2.35 10.95
C ALA A 251 -1.78 3.66 10.20
N VAL A 252 -1.49 4.77 10.90
CA VAL A 252 -1.24 6.09 10.27
C VAL A 252 -0.11 6.03 9.24
N PRO A 253 1.11 5.53 9.55
CA PRO A 253 2.18 5.42 8.56
C PRO A 253 1.80 4.54 7.36
N ILE A 254 1.02 3.49 7.60
CA ILE A 254 0.60 2.53 6.57
C ILE A 254 -0.40 3.19 5.61
N ILE A 255 -1.41 3.88 6.14
CA ILE A 255 -2.40 4.63 5.34
C ILE A 255 -1.71 5.78 4.58
N PHE A 256 -0.77 6.48 5.22
CA PHE A 256 0.03 7.52 4.58
C PHE A 256 0.85 6.94 3.41
N LEU A 257 1.53 5.81 3.63
CA LEU A 257 2.29 5.11 2.59
C LEU A 257 1.39 4.66 1.44
N GLY A 258 0.19 4.16 1.73
CA GLY A 258 -0.83 3.87 0.72
C GLY A 258 -1.14 5.10 -0.14
N GLY A 259 -1.31 6.27 0.50
CA GLY A 259 -1.43 7.55 -0.19
C GLY A 259 -0.20 7.87 -1.07
N VAL A 260 1.02 7.72 -0.55
CA VAL A 260 2.26 7.97 -1.31
C VAL A 260 2.35 7.10 -2.57
N ILE A 261 1.98 5.82 -2.46
CA ILE A 261 1.95 4.89 -3.60
C ILE A 261 0.88 5.33 -4.62
N LEU A 262 -0.33 5.70 -4.17
CA LEU A 262 -1.39 6.23 -5.04
C LEU A 262 -0.97 7.50 -5.78
N GLY A 263 -0.20 8.38 -5.14
CA GLY A 263 0.38 9.59 -5.73
C GLY A 263 1.48 9.32 -6.78
N GLY A 264 1.98 8.08 -6.85
CA GLY A 264 3.06 7.66 -7.75
C GLY A 264 4.46 7.82 -7.14
N GLY A 265 4.59 7.93 -5.82
CA GLY A 265 5.88 8.12 -5.15
C GLY A 265 6.89 7.00 -5.40
N LEU A 266 6.44 5.81 -5.81
CA LEU A 266 7.31 4.71 -6.22
C LEU A 266 8.22 5.07 -7.42
N LEU A 267 7.83 6.03 -8.26
CA LEU A 267 8.65 6.52 -9.36
C LEU A 267 9.97 7.14 -8.89
N ALA A 268 9.98 7.79 -7.72
CA ALA A 268 11.20 8.37 -7.16
C ALA A 268 12.26 7.29 -6.88
N PHE A 269 11.83 6.08 -6.54
CA PHE A 269 12.69 4.92 -6.27
C PHE A 269 13.05 4.12 -7.54
N GLY A 270 12.86 4.72 -8.73
CA GLY A 270 13.18 4.07 -10.00
C GLY A 270 12.27 2.88 -10.33
N ALA A 271 11.15 2.70 -9.61
CA ALA A 271 10.13 1.76 -10.03
C ALA A 271 9.41 2.35 -11.25
N GLY A 272 9.80 1.90 -12.44
CA GLY A 272 9.16 2.25 -13.71
C GLY A 272 7.67 1.89 -13.77
N GLU A 273 7.16 1.18 -12.76
CA GLU A 273 5.79 0.70 -12.69
C GLU A 273 4.83 1.79 -12.20
N ARG A 274 4.47 2.69 -13.12
CA ARG A 274 3.32 3.61 -12.96
C ARG A 274 1.99 2.88 -12.72
N GLU A 275 1.97 1.56 -12.95
CA GLU A 275 0.81 0.68 -12.87
C GLU A 275 0.45 0.31 -11.43
N LEU A 276 1.44 0.27 -10.53
CA LEU A 276 1.24 -0.15 -9.15
C LEU A 276 0.19 0.68 -8.42
N ARG A 277 0.11 1.99 -8.69
CA ARG A 277 -0.85 2.85 -8.00
C ARG A 277 -2.30 2.37 -8.16
N PHE A 278 -2.68 1.78 -9.29
CA PHE A 278 -4.05 1.30 -9.50
C PHE A 278 -4.30 -0.03 -8.78
N LEU A 279 -3.28 -0.89 -8.72
CA LEU A 279 -3.33 -2.13 -7.96
C LEU A 279 -3.44 -1.89 -6.44
N TYR A 280 -3.01 -0.72 -5.95
CA TYR A 280 -3.08 -0.36 -4.54
C TYR A 280 -4.40 0.33 -4.13
N ILE A 281 -5.32 0.61 -5.06
CA ILE A 281 -6.64 1.18 -4.71
C ILE A 281 -7.39 0.27 -3.72
N PRO A 282 -7.56 -1.04 -3.96
CA PRO A 282 -8.24 -1.94 -3.02
C PRO A 282 -7.53 -2.01 -1.66
N MET A 283 -6.20 -1.98 -1.67
CA MET A 283 -5.39 -2.00 -0.45
C MET A 283 -5.60 -0.74 0.38
N ALA A 284 -5.64 0.44 -0.24
CA ALA A 284 -5.94 1.69 0.46
C ALA A 284 -7.35 1.66 1.08
N ILE A 285 -8.36 1.18 0.33
CA ILE A 285 -9.73 0.99 0.85
C ILE A 285 -9.72 0.03 2.05
N TYR A 286 -9.02 -1.09 1.93
CA TYR A 286 -8.88 -2.10 2.99
C TYR A 286 -8.25 -1.50 4.24
N MET A 287 -7.14 -0.78 4.11
CA MET A 287 -6.43 -0.17 5.25
C MET A 287 -7.30 0.88 5.95
N MET A 288 -7.99 1.74 5.19
CA MET A 288 -8.91 2.72 5.74
C MET A 288 -10.15 2.07 6.40
N PHE A 289 -10.62 0.93 5.88
CA PHE A 289 -11.77 0.23 6.46
C PHE A 289 -11.39 -0.55 7.73
N ALA A 290 -10.22 -1.21 7.74
CA ALA A 290 -9.74 -2.02 8.86
C ALA A 290 -9.57 -1.23 10.17
N VAL A 291 -9.30 0.06 10.08
CA VAL A 291 -9.16 0.95 11.25
C VAL A 291 -10.49 1.43 11.84
N ILE A 292 -11.60 1.35 11.08
CA ILE A 292 -12.90 1.87 11.51
C ILE A 292 -13.52 1.00 12.60
N GLY A 293 -13.45 -0.33 12.46
CA GLY A 293 -14.02 -1.27 13.44
C GLY A 293 -13.53 -1.02 14.88
N PRO A 294 -12.20 -1.01 15.13
CA PRO A 294 -11.66 -0.70 16.46
C PRO A 294 -12.12 0.64 17.03
N ARG A 295 -12.28 1.68 16.21
CA ARG A 295 -12.76 2.99 16.67
C ARG A 295 -14.24 2.98 17.02
N LEU A 296 -15.06 2.32 16.22
CA LEU A 296 -16.48 2.12 16.52
C LEU A 296 -16.66 1.36 17.85
N ALA A 297 -15.75 0.43 18.18
CA ALA A 297 -15.72 -0.25 19.48
C ALA A 297 -15.52 0.71 20.64
N SER A 298 -14.72 1.77 20.45
CA SER A 298 -14.40 2.76 21.49
C SER A 298 -15.45 3.86 21.66
N LEU A 299 -16.47 3.92 20.79
CA LEU A 299 -17.49 4.99 20.86
C LEU A 299 -18.30 4.99 22.17
N HIS A 300 -18.38 3.86 22.87
CA HIS A 300 -19.06 3.76 24.16
C HIS A 300 -18.47 4.69 25.24
N TYR A 301 -17.19 5.06 25.13
CA TYR A 301 -16.57 6.04 26.03
C TYR A 301 -17.06 7.47 25.80
N LEU A 302 -17.68 7.76 24.65
CA LEU A 302 -18.12 9.09 24.24
C LEU A 302 -19.63 9.28 24.33
N ASP A 303 -20.38 8.19 24.49
CA ASP A 303 -21.83 8.20 24.69
C ASP A 303 -22.29 9.12 25.83
N PRO A 304 -21.62 9.19 27.01
CA PRO A 304 -22.06 10.07 28.08
C PRO A 304 -21.80 11.56 27.82
N LEU A 305 -21.04 11.92 26.79
CA LEU A 305 -20.71 13.32 26.52
C LEU A 305 -21.81 13.98 25.66
N PRO A 306 -22.17 15.26 25.91
CA PRO A 306 -23.18 15.98 25.15
C PRO A 306 -22.66 16.43 23.78
N ILE A 307 -22.14 15.50 22.99
CA ILE A 307 -21.57 15.75 21.66
C ILE A 307 -22.57 15.29 20.60
N SER A 308 -22.91 16.18 19.68
CA SER A 308 -23.78 15.80 18.57
C SER A 308 -23.12 14.72 17.70
N ARG A 309 -23.94 13.86 17.08
CA ARG A 309 -23.44 12.74 16.26
C ARG A 309 -22.67 13.18 14.99
N ARG A 310 -22.92 14.40 14.50
CA ARG A 310 -22.28 14.95 13.28
C ARG A 310 -20.75 15.12 13.43
N PRO A 311 -20.21 15.81 14.45
CA PRO A 311 -18.77 15.89 14.67
C PRO A 311 -18.15 14.54 15.02
N LEU A 312 -18.87 13.62 15.69
CA LEU A 312 -18.35 12.28 16.00
C LEU A 312 -18.03 11.48 14.72
N ILE A 313 -18.95 11.43 13.73
CA ILE A 313 -18.62 10.77 12.46
C ILE A 313 -17.52 11.51 11.68
N ALA A 314 -17.48 12.84 11.74
CA ALA A 314 -16.40 13.59 11.11
C ALA A 314 -15.04 13.20 11.71
N MET A 315 -14.93 13.08 13.04
CA MET A 315 -13.69 12.63 13.72
C MET A 315 -13.33 11.18 13.41
N LEU A 316 -14.32 10.33 13.11
CA LEU A 316 -14.11 8.96 12.69
C LEU A 316 -13.48 8.86 11.28
N VAL A 317 -13.94 9.72 10.35
CA VAL A 317 -13.67 9.63 8.91
C VAL A 317 -12.56 10.59 8.46
N VAL A 318 -12.69 11.88 8.77
CA VAL A 318 -11.87 12.96 8.21
C VAL A 318 -10.37 12.77 8.45
N PRO A 319 -9.88 12.34 9.63
CA PRO A 319 -8.44 12.15 9.83
C PRO A 319 -7.80 11.17 8.84
N TYR A 320 -8.46 10.05 8.53
CA TYR A 320 -7.91 9.07 7.58
C TYR A 320 -7.98 9.55 6.15
N PHE A 321 -9.06 10.25 5.79
CA PHE A 321 -9.15 10.94 4.51
C PHE A 321 -7.97 11.91 4.34
N LEU A 322 -7.71 12.76 5.34
CA LEU A 322 -6.59 13.70 5.32
C LEU A 322 -5.24 12.99 5.25
N ILE A 323 -5.03 11.90 5.99
CA ILE A 323 -3.77 11.12 5.93
C ILE A 323 -3.54 10.57 4.52
N VAL A 324 -4.57 10.02 3.85
CA VAL A 324 -4.46 9.54 2.47
C VAL A 324 -4.17 10.70 1.51
N CYS A 325 -4.85 11.83 1.66
CA CYS A 325 -4.62 13.02 0.83
C CYS A 325 -3.19 13.58 1.02
N LEU A 326 -2.69 13.64 2.26
CA LEU A 326 -1.32 14.06 2.57
C LEU A 326 -0.30 13.09 1.98
N GLY A 327 -0.52 11.78 2.14
CA GLY A 327 0.30 10.76 1.52
C GLY A 327 0.33 10.90 0.00
N TYR A 328 -0.84 11.09 -0.63
CA TYR A 328 -0.95 11.33 -2.05
C TYR A 328 -0.17 12.57 -2.48
N GLY A 329 -0.33 13.69 -1.78
CA GLY A 329 0.40 14.93 -2.07
C GLY A 329 1.91 14.72 -2.04
N CYS A 330 2.41 14.04 -1.01
CA CYS A 330 3.82 13.64 -0.90
C CYS A 330 4.27 12.75 -2.07
N GLY A 331 3.49 11.71 -2.40
CA GLY A 331 3.79 10.83 -3.53
C GLY A 331 3.79 11.54 -4.88
N ALA A 332 2.86 12.47 -5.08
CA ALA A 332 2.77 13.28 -6.29
C ALA A 332 3.94 14.26 -6.42
N PHE A 333 4.38 14.85 -5.30
CA PHE A 333 5.57 15.70 -5.24
C PHE A 333 6.83 14.91 -5.62
N LEU A 334 7.05 13.76 -4.99
CA LEU A 334 8.16 12.85 -5.29
C LEU A 334 8.13 12.38 -6.77
N ALA A 335 6.94 12.13 -7.30
CA ALA A 335 6.78 11.76 -8.71
C ALA A 335 7.07 12.93 -9.66
N ALA A 336 6.75 14.17 -9.28
CA ALA A 336 6.91 15.34 -10.14
C ALA A 336 8.40 15.61 -10.46
N GLU A 337 9.28 15.42 -9.47
CA GLU A 337 10.73 15.54 -9.66
C GLU A 337 11.26 14.50 -10.66
N ARG A 338 10.87 13.23 -10.53
CA ARG A 338 11.28 12.21 -11.52
C ARG A 338 10.69 12.49 -12.90
N ARG A 339 9.45 12.98 -12.95
CA ARG A 339 8.73 13.28 -14.20
C ARG A 339 9.37 14.41 -14.99
N SER A 340 10.08 15.34 -14.35
CA SER A 340 10.80 16.39 -15.06
C SER A 340 12.08 15.88 -15.74
N GLN A 341 12.56 14.68 -15.38
CA GLN A 341 13.72 14.05 -16.01
C GLN A 341 13.37 13.04 -17.11
N LEU A 342 12.12 12.58 -17.17
CA LEU A 342 11.71 11.57 -18.14
C LEU A 342 11.32 12.21 -19.48
N GLU A 343 11.86 11.67 -20.56
CA GLU A 343 11.33 11.87 -21.91
C GLU A 343 10.04 11.06 -22.05
N TYR A 344 8.95 11.74 -22.40
CA TYR A 344 7.64 11.10 -22.54
C TYR A 344 7.35 10.65 -23.96
N VAL A 345 7.93 11.34 -24.95
CA VAL A 345 7.92 10.94 -26.35
C VAL A 345 9.32 10.44 -26.64
N ASN A 346 9.47 9.14 -26.86
CA ASN A 346 10.75 8.54 -27.22
C ASN A 346 10.60 7.69 -28.49
N PHE A 347 11.71 7.38 -29.13
CA PHE A 347 11.78 6.48 -30.27
C PHE A 347 12.78 5.38 -29.92
N GLU A 348 12.23 4.25 -29.48
CA GLU A 348 12.99 3.14 -28.90
C GLU A 348 12.77 1.88 -29.73
N GLU A 349 13.78 1.01 -29.76
CA GLU A 349 13.71 -0.31 -30.38
C GLU A 349 12.83 -1.24 -29.54
N GLY A 350 11.78 -1.80 -30.14
CA GLY A 350 10.94 -2.84 -29.55
C GLY A 350 11.03 -4.16 -30.31
N GLU A 351 10.20 -5.14 -29.93
CA GLU A 351 10.17 -6.48 -30.56
C GLU A 351 9.89 -6.43 -32.07
N SER A 352 9.11 -5.45 -32.50
CA SER A 352 8.73 -5.24 -33.90
C SER A 352 9.61 -4.21 -34.61
N GLY A 353 10.69 -3.71 -33.98
CA GLY A 353 11.59 -2.66 -34.48
C GLY A 353 11.36 -1.30 -33.80
N TYR A 354 11.85 -0.22 -34.42
CA TYR A 354 11.81 1.11 -33.80
C TYR A 354 10.41 1.71 -33.83
N GLN A 355 9.93 2.13 -32.65
CA GLN A 355 8.57 2.63 -32.48
C GLN A 355 8.50 3.87 -31.59
N VAL A 356 7.54 4.74 -31.92
CA VAL A 356 7.25 5.95 -31.15
C VAL A 356 6.53 5.55 -29.86
N THR A 357 7.24 5.65 -28.74
CA THR A 357 6.73 5.37 -27.41
C THR A 357 6.19 6.65 -26.77
N ILE A 358 4.94 6.61 -26.34
CA ILE A 358 4.24 7.73 -25.68
C ILE A 358 3.63 7.28 -24.35
N PRO A 359 3.19 8.21 -23.48
CA PRO A 359 2.55 7.83 -22.24
C PRO A 359 1.17 7.24 -22.50
N LEU A 360 0.84 6.12 -21.86
CA LEU A 360 -0.43 5.39 -22.02
C LEU A 360 -1.70 6.27 -21.99
N ARG A 361 -1.72 7.34 -21.20
CA ARG A 361 -2.82 8.31 -21.15
C ARG A 361 -3.18 8.95 -22.50
N THR A 362 -2.23 8.98 -23.44
CA THR A 362 -2.35 9.61 -24.78
C THR A 362 -2.83 8.61 -25.84
N TYR A 363 -3.03 7.34 -25.47
CA TYR A 363 -3.47 6.31 -26.40
C TYR A 363 -4.95 6.49 -26.77
N GLY A 364 -5.30 5.97 -27.94
CA GLY A 364 -6.67 5.82 -28.41
C GLY A 364 -7.38 4.63 -27.75
N PHE A 365 -8.71 4.62 -27.84
CA PHE A 365 -9.56 3.55 -27.33
C PHE A 365 -10.49 3.12 -28.45
N SER A 366 -10.42 1.85 -28.85
CA SER A 366 -11.32 1.21 -29.81
C SER A 366 -12.21 0.21 -29.06
N ARG A 367 -13.51 0.20 -29.37
CA ARG A 367 -14.48 -0.70 -28.71
C ARG A 367 -14.69 -2.01 -29.46
N ASP A 368 -14.58 -1.94 -30.78
CA ASP A 368 -14.81 -3.00 -31.75
C ASP A 368 -13.51 -3.63 -32.25
N GLY A 369 -12.35 -3.10 -31.83
CA GLY A 369 -11.05 -3.56 -32.26
C GLY A 369 -10.69 -3.06 -33.66
N THR A 370 -11.44 -2.11 -34.21
CA THR A 370 -11.07 -1.45 -35.47
C THR A 370 -10.41 -0.10 -35.16
N VAL A 371 -9.34 0.21 -35.89
CA VAL A 371 -8.61 1.48 -35.77
C VAL A 371 -8.34 2.01 -37.17
N GLN A 372 -8.61 3.29 -37.36
CA GLN A 372 -8.35 3.95 -38.64
C GLN A 372 -6.84 4.06 -38.87
N PRO A 373 -6.37 3.79 -40.11
CA PRO A 373 -4.97 3.96 -40.44
C PRO A 373 -4.56 5.43 -40.28
N VAL A 374 -3.33 5.64 -39.81
CA VAL A 374 -2.76 6.98 -39.68
C VAL A 374 -2.16 7.34 -41.02
N VAL A 375 -2.75 8.35 -41.68
CA VAL A 375 -2.35 8.79 -43.02
C VAL A 375 -1.52 10.07 -42.93
N SER A 376 -0.45 10.12 -43.72
CA SER A 376 0.38 11.31 -43.92
C SER A 376 -0.18 12.20 -45.04
N PRO A 377 0.18 13.50 -45.07
CA PRO A 377 -0.23 14.41 -46.15
C PRO A 377 0.19 13.96 -47.55
N TRP A 378 1.22 13.12 -47.68
CA TRP A 378 1.73 12.61 -48.95
C TRP A 378 1.25 11.18 -49.27
N GLY A 379 0.28 10.65 -48.52
CA GLY A 379 -0.41 9.39 -48.84
C GLY A 379 0.18 8.12 -48.22
N GLU A 380 1.33 8.18 -47.54
CA GLU A 380 1.82 7.06 -46.75
C GLU A 380 0.88 6.80 -45.56
N SER A 381 0.51 5.54 -45.32
CA SER A 381 -0.46 5.15 -44.29
C SER A 381 -0.05 3.88 -43.56
N HIS A 382 -0.18 3.88 -42.23
CA HIS A 382 0.10 2.71 -41.39
C HIS A 382 -1.03 2.47 -40.38
N THR A 383 -1.35 1.21 -40.14
CA THR A 383 -2.35 0.84 -39.13
C THR A 383 -1.66 0.67 -37.77
N PRO A 384 -2.08 1.40 -36.73
CA PRO A 384 -1.52 1.25 -35.38
C PRO A 384 -1.66 -0.16 -34.83
N GLU A 385 -0.68 -0.58 -34.04
CA GLU A 385 -0.78 -1.83 -33.28
C GLU A 385 -1.89 -1.73 -32.23
N LEU A 386 -2.69 -2.80 -32.15
CA LEU A 386 -3.77 -2.95 -31.19
C LEU A 386 -3.30 -3.70 -29.95
N LEU A 387 -3.38 -3.03 -28.81
CA LEU A 387 -3.11 -3.63 -27.51
C LEU A 387 -4.45 -3.97 -26.84
N THR A 388 -4.74 -5.26 -26.65
CA THR A 388 -5.96 -5.69 -25.95
C THR A 388 -5.71 -5.74 -24.44
N PRO A 389 -6.53 -5.06 -23.60
CA PRO A 389 -6.37 -5.04 -22.15
C PRO A 389 -6.71 -6.41 -21.53
N LEU A 390 -7.62 -7.15 -22.17
CA LEU A 390 -8.03 -8.50 -21.83
C LEU A 390 -7.88 -9.38 -23.07
N LYS A 391 -7.34 -10.59 -22.92
CA LYS A 391 -7.07 -11.52 -24.05
C LYS A 391 -8.27 -11.79 -24.96
N TRP A 392 -9.50 -11.66 -24.45
CA TRP A 392 -10.74 -11.99 -25.16
C TRP A 392 -11.66 -10.79 -25.40
N SER A 393 -11.19 -9.57 -25.15
CA SER A 393 -12.01 -8.38 -25.36
C SER A 393 -11.76 -7.78 -26.75
N SER A 394 -12.85 -7.35 -27.41
CA SER A 394 -12.77 -6.49 -28.62
C SER A 394 -12.29 -5.08 -28.29
N VAL A 395 -12.31 -4.71 -27.01
CA VAL A 395 -11.77 -3.43 -26.58
C VAL A 395 -10.27 -3.44 -26.81
N ALA A 396 -9.76 -2.46 -27.53
CA ALA A 396 -8.34 -2.31 -27.80
C ALA A 396 -7.88 -0.88 -27.49
N VAL A 397 -6.63 -0.77 -27.08
CA VAL A 397 -5.92 0.48 -26.83
C VAL A 397 -4.81 0.55 -27.86
N TYR A 398 -4.61 1.70 -28.49
CA TYR A 398 -3.65 1.83 -29.59
C TYR A 398 -2.90 3.15 -29.51
N SER A 399 -1.64 3.15 -29.95
CA SER A 399 -0.88 4.39 -30.08
C SER A 399 -1.31 5.09 -31.37
N PRO A 400 -1.92 6.29 -31.31
CA PRO A 400 -2.32 7.01 -32.53
C PRO A 400 -1.12 7.53 -33.33
N PHE A 401 0.10 7.37 -32.81
CA PHE A 401 1.37 7.76 -33.44
C PHE A 401 2.24 6.55 -33.76
N GLY A 402 1.66 5.35 -33.82
CA GLY A 402 2.38 4.14 -34.17
C GLY A 402 3.05 4.25 -35.54
N THR A 403 4.25 3.69 -35.62
CA THR A 403 5.07 3.57 -36.84
C THR A 403 5.35 2.10 -37.11
N SER A 404 5.78 1.78 -38.32
CA SER A 404 6.28 0.46 -38.72
C SER A 404 7.74 0.55 -39.15
N ASN A 405 8.45 -0.57 -39.26
CA ASN A 405 9.83 -0.58 -39.79
C ASN A 405 9.89 -0.18 -41.26
N THR A 406 8.78 -0.28 -41.98
CA THR A 406 8.66 0.17 -43.37
C THR A 406 8.31 1.65 -43.49
N SER A 407 8.17 2.37 -42.36
CA SER A 407 7.85 3.79 -42.36
C SER A 407 9.02 4.62 -42.87
N SER A 408 8.73 5.61 -43.72
CA SER A 408 9.77 6.56 -44.15
C SER A 408 10.25 7.45 -42.99
N THR A 409 11.48 7.94 -43.06
CA THR A 409 12.04 8.88 -42.06
C THR A 409 11.13 10.10 -41.87
N ARG A 410 10.56 10.60 -42.97
CA ARG A 410 9.61 11.73 -42.97
C ARG A 410 8.29 11.37 -42.24
N PHE A 411 7.80 10.14 -42.38
CA PHE A 411 6.60 9.67 -41.68
C PHE A 411 6.85 9.54 -40.19
N VAL A 412 7.98 8.93 -39.79
CA VAL A 412 8.37 8.83 -38.38
C VAL A 412 8.49 10.22 -37.76
N ALA A 413 9.14 11.16 -38.44
CA ALA A 413 9.27 12.54 -37.98
C ALA A 413 7.90 13.23 -37.80
N LEU A 414 6.96 13.01 -38.73
CA LEU A 414 5.59 13.49 -38.61
C LEU A 414 4.86 12.90 -37.40
N GLN A 415 5.01 11.59 -37.13
CA GLN A 415 4.38 10.95 -35.97
C GLN A 415 4.97 11.47 -34.66
N ILE A 416 6.30 11.63 -34.57
CA ILE A 416 6.96 12.22 -33.39
C ILE A 416 6.50 13.66 -33.18
N SER A 417 6.38 14.47 -34.24
CA SER A 417 5.83 15.84 -34.17
C SER A 417 4.40 15.86 -33.63
N ARG A 418 3.52 14.98 -34.15
CA ARG A 418 2.14 14.82 -33.66
C ARG A 418 2.09 14.34 -32.21
N ALA A 419 2.98 13.42 -31.83
CA ALA A 419 3.12 12.93 -30.46
C ALA A 419 3.58 14.05 -29.52
N ALA A 420 4.59 14.83 -29.89
CA ALA A 420 5.07 15.97 -29.12
C ALA A 420 3.96 17.00 -28.90
N ARG A 421 3.16 17.30 -29.94
CA ARG A 421 1.99 18.18 -29.82
C ARG A 421 0.95 17.63 -28.85
N ALA A 422 0.65 16.34 -28.93
CA ALA A 422 -0.35 15.72 -28.06
C ALA A 422 0.10 15.59 -26.59
N VAL A 423 1.39 15.30 -26.36
CA VAL A 423 1.94 15.05 -25.02
C VAL A 423 2.37 16.33 -24.33
N TYR A 424 3.07 17.22 -25.05
CA TYR A 424 3.69 18.44 -24.52
C TYR A 424 2.93 19.72 -24.84
N THR A 425 1.84 19.66 -25.61
CA THR A 425 1.06 20.83 -26.04
C THR A 425 1.89 21.88 -26.82
N ALA A 426 3.03 21.47 -27.36
CA ALA A 426 3.96 22.32 -28.09
C ALA A 426 4.19 21.77 -29.51
N GLU A 427 4.35 22.65 -30.47
CA GLU A 427 4.56 22.28 -31.87
C GLU A 427 6.06 22.24 -32.17
N ILE A 428 6.56 21.05 -32.53
CA ILE A 428 7.89 20.85 -33.10
C ILE A 428 7.69 20.40 -34.53
N THR A 429 8.26 21.10 -35.49
CA THR A 429 8.09 20.80 -36.93
C THR A 429 8.68 19.43 -37.28
N PRO A 430 7.99 18.63 -38.13
CA PRO A 430 8.52 17.34 -38.58
C PRO A 430 9.92 17.44 -39.19
N GLU A 431 10.21 18.51 -39.94
CA GLU A 431 11.50 18.74 -40.58
C GLU A 431 12.63 18.87 -39.55
N THR A 432 12.36 19.54 -38.42
CA THR A 432 13.32 19.66 -37.32
C THR A 432 13.56 18.33 -36.65
N ILE A 433 12.51 17.51 -36.48
CA ILE A 433 12.65 16.17 -35.91
C ILE A 433 13.51 15.28 -36.80
N GLU A 434 13.20 15.25 -38.10
CA GLU A 434 13.91 14.48 -39.12
C GLU A 434 15.39 14.87 -39.18
N GLN A 435 15.67 16.17 -39.26
CA GLN A 435 17.04 16.68 -39.42
C GLN A 435 17.90 16.48 -38.18
N ARG A 436 17.33 16.51 -36.97
CA ARG A 436 18.11 16.45 -35.71
C ARG A 436 18.19 15.06 -35.11
N TYR A 437 17.08 14.32 -35.05
CA TYR A 437 16.98 13.13 -34.20
C TYR A 437 16.90 11.82 -34.97
N LEU A 438 16.71 11.83 -36.29
CA LEU A 438 16.52 10.60 -37.06
C LEU A 438 17.65 10.38 -38.06
N THR A 439 17.97 9.12 -38.32
CA THR A 439 18.83 8.69 -39.41
C THR A 439 18.35 7.34 -39.92
N THR A 440 18.81 6.94 -41.10
CA THR A 440 18.52 5.62 -41.66
C THR A 440 19.74 4.74 -41.48
N ASN A 441 19.57 3.51 -40.99
CA ASN A 441 20.66 2.54 -40.86
C ASN A 441 21.00 1.89 -42.22
N ALA A 442 21.96 0.96 -42.25
CA ALA A 442 22.35 0.26 -43.47
C ALA A 442 21.23 -0.64 -44.04
N ASP A 443 20.33 -1.11 -43.18
CA ASP A 443 19.22 -1.98 -43.53
C ASP A 443 17.99 -1.21 -44.05
N GLY A 444 18.04 0.13 -44.03
CA GLY A 444 16.95 1.00 -44.46
C GLY A 444 15.96 1.36 -43.34
N ASP A 445 16.16 0.88 -42.11
CA ASP A 445 15.32 1.23 -40.97
C ASP A 445 15.63 2.63 -40.46
N VAL A 446 14.59 3.31 -39.99
CA VAL A 446 14.71 4.60 -39.31
C VAL A 446 15.12 4.37 -37.87
N ILE A 447 16.27 4.90 -37.47
CA ILE A 447 16.83 4.79 -36.12
C ILE A 447 17.05 6.20 -35.52
N PRO A 448 17.06 6.35 -34.19
CA PRO A 448 17.42 7.62 -33.57
C PRO A 448 18.91 7.93 -33.82
N ARG A 449 19.23 9.22 -33.95
CA ARG A 449 20.58 9.72 -34.13
C ARG A 449 21.26 9.95 -32.77
N GLY A 450 22.47 9.40 -32.60
CA GLY A 450 23.28 9.62 -31.38
C GLY A 450 22.62 9.02 -30.13
N ASP A 451 22.46 9.84 -29.09
CA ASP A 451 21.99 9.42 -27.75
C ASP A 451 20.46 9.20 -27.64
N GLY A 452 19.72 9.28 -28.75
CA GLY A 452 18.27 9.10 -28.75
C GLY A 452 17.48 10.41 -28.96
N LEU A 453 16.19 10.36 -28.64
CA LEU A 453 15.31 11.54 -28.71
C LEU A 453 15.44 12.38 -27.42
N THR A 454 16.14 13.51 -27.48
CA THR A 454 16.38 14.43 -26.34
C THR A 454 15.50 15.68 -26.40
N LEU A 455 14.20 15.52 -26.69
CA LEU A 455 13.31 16.64 -26.98
C LEU A 455 13.24 17.65 -25.84
N ARG A 456 13.18 17.24 -24.57
CA ARG A 456 13.05 18.18 -23.45
C ARG A 456 14.36 18.84 -23.08
N GLN A 457 15.49 18.22 -23.43
CA GLN A 457 16.80 18.87 -23.29
C GLN A 457 16.92 20.03 -24.30
N ASP A 458 16.50 19.80 -25.54
CA ASP A 458 16.60 20.80 -26.61
C ASP A 458 15.47 21.84 -26.58
N PHE A 459 14.32 21.46 -26.02
CA PHE A 459 13.14 22.30 -25.86
C PHE A 459 12.70 22.29 -24.37
N PRO A 460 13.37 23.07 -23.48
CA PRO A 460 13.12 23.03 -22.04
C PRO A 460 11.71 23.49 -21.63
N ASP A 461 11.01 24.21 -22.51
CA ASP A 461 9.62 24.66 -22.30
C ASP A 461 8.58 23.55 -22.49
N LEU A 462 8.97 22.36 -22.96
CA LEU A 462 8.08 21.22 -23.12
C LEU A 462 7.56 20.73 -21.76
N ARG A 463 6.28 21.04 -21.49
CA ARG A 463 5.56 20.61 -20.30
C ARG A 463 4.54 19.56 -20.66
N ALA A 464 4.65 18.38 -20.07
CA ALA A 464 3.68 17.32 -20.33
C ALA A 464 2.33 17.67 -19.72
N ALA A 465 1.26 17.59 -20.52
CA ALA A 465 -0.10 17.77 -20.02
C ALA A 465 -0.42 16.69 -18.96
N SER A 466 -0.97 17.12 -17.83
CA SER A 466 -1.42 16.22 -16.77
C SER A 466 -2.93 16.34 -16.58
N GLY A 467 -3.64 15.22 -16.70
CA GLY A 467 -5.07 15.17 -16.38
C GLY A 467 -5.32 15.27 -14.87
N PRO A 468 -6.57 15.55 -14.45
CA PRO A 468 -6.96 15.69 -13.04
C PRO A 468 -6.98 14.34 -12.30
N MET A 469 -5.82 13.74 -12.10
CA MET A 469 -5.70 12.41 -11.50
C MET A 469 -6.06 12.35 -10.02
N LEU A 470 -5.79 13.42 -9.28
CA LEU A 470 -6.06 13.50 -7.85
C LEU A 470 -7.55 13.29 -7.50
N PRO A 471 -8.51 14.07 -8.04
CA PRO A 471 -9.92 13.90 -7.70
C PRO A 471 -10.45 12.50 -8.02
N VAL A 472 -9.93 11.88 -9.08
CA VAL A 472 -10.34 10.55 -9.54
C VAL A 472 -9.85 9.47 -8.57
N LEU A 473 -8.55 9.46 -8.26
CA LEU A 473 -7.97 8.48 -7.35
C LEU A 473 -8.54 8.64 -5.93
N VAL A 474 -8.72 9.88 -5.47
CA VAL A 474 -9.41 10.14 -4.20
C VAL A 474 -10.81 9.53 -4.24
N THR A 475 -11.60 9.79 -5.28
CA THR A 475 -12.97 9.24 -5.41
C THR A 475 -12.98 7.71 -5.45
N LEU A 476 -12.10 7.09 -6.24
CA LEU A 476 -11.99 5.63 -6.37
C LEU A 476 -11.63 4.93 -5.06
N VAL A 477 -10.91 5.60 -4.16
CA VAL A 477 -10.56 5.04 -2.84
C VAL A 477 -11.64 5.38 -1.80
N THR A 478 -12.04 6.64 -1.73
CA THR A 478 -12.80 7.15 -0.59
C THR A 478 -14.30 6.88 -0.71
N VAL A 479 -14.87 6.84 -1.92
CA VAL A 479 -16.29 6.50 -2.09
C VAL A 479 -16.57 5.05 -1.71
N PRO A 480 -15.86 4.03 -2.24
CA PRO A 480 -16.07 2.65 -1.80
C PRO A 480 -15.82 2.45 -0.31
N TRP A 481 -14.79 3.11 0.25
CA TRP A 481 -14.54 3.08 1.69
C TRP A 481 -15.71 3.65 2.51
N LEU A 482 -16.23 4.83 2.15
CA LEU A 482 -17.37 5.44 2.84
C LEU A 482 -18.64 4.59 2.73
N LEU A 483 -18.86 3.94 1.60
CA LEU A 483 -19.98 3.01 1.41
C LEU A 483 -19.84 1.76 2.28
N LEU A 484 -18.63 1.21 2.42
CA LEU A 484 -18.35 0.12 3.36
C LEU A 484 -18.53 0.56 4.82
N VAL A 485 -18.10 1.78 5.17
CA VAL A 485 -18.37 2.37 6.49
C VAL A 485 -19.87 2.51 6.72
N ALA A 486 -20.64 2.97 5.73
CA ALA A 486 -22.09 3.05 5.84
C ALA A 486 -22.74 1.68 6.04
N LEU A 487 -22.29 0.65 5.31
CA LEU A 487 -22.76 -0.73 5.46
C LEU A 487 -22.45 -1.26 6.87
N LEU A 488 -21.24 -0.99 7.37
CA LEU A 488 -20.84 -1.34 8.73
C LEU A 488 -21.72 -0.65 9.77
N LEU A 489 -21.93 0.66 9.64
CA LEU A 489 -22.79 1.43 10.55
C LEU A 489 -24.24 0.95 10.53
N ARG A 490 -24.75 0.49 9.38
CA ARG A 490 -26.07 -0.13 9.27
C ARG A 490 -26.16 -1.42 10.09
N ALA A 491 -25.06 -2.17 10.24
CA ALA A 491 -25.01 -3.36 11.07
C ALA A 491 -25.13 -3.04 12.58
N TYR A 492 -24.84 -1.81 12.99
CA TYR A 492 -24.94 -1.33 14.37
C TYR A 492 -26.34 -0.81 14.76
N ARG A 493 -27.37 -1.12 13.97
CA ARG A 493 -28.75 -0.79 14.34
C ARG A 493 -29.29 -1.70 15.46
N PRO A 494 -30.30 -1.23 16.21
CA PRO A 494 -31.04 -2.05 17.16
C PRO A 494 -31.53 -3.35 16.54
N GLY A 495 -31.45 -4.44 17.29
CA GLY A 495 -31.93 -5.76 16.86
C GLY A 495 -31.06 -6.51 15.85
N VAL A 496 -29.99 -5.89 15.32
CA VAL A 496 -29.04 -6.61 14.46
C VAL A 496 -28.16 -7.52 15.31
N ARG A 497 -28.21 -8.82 15.01
CA ARG A 497 -27.42 -9.85 15.71
C ARG A 497 -25.92 -9.63 15.50
N GLU A 498 -25.12 -9.94 16.51
CA GLU A 498 -23.65 -9.76 16.50
C GLU A 498 -22.97 -10.48 15.31
N TRP A 499 -23.42 -11.69 14.97
CA TRP A 499 -22.86 -12.42 13.83
C TRP A 499 -23.01 -11.65 12.51
N VAL A 500 -24.12 -10.92 12.30
CA VAL A 500 -24.32 -10.10 11.09
C VAL A 500 -23.30 -8.95 11.06
N ARG A 501 -23.02 -8.33 12.21
CA ARG A 501 -21.98 -7.28 12.32
C ARG A 501 -20.61 -7.83 11.95
N GLN A 502 -20.27 -8.98 12.50
CA GLN A 502 -19.02 -9.68 12.19
C GLN A 502 -18.96 -10.07 10.70
N THR A 503 -20.03 -10.62 10.13
CA THR A 503 -20.10 -10.96 8.70
C THR A 503 -19.92 -9.73 7.82
N ILE A 504 -20.46 -8.56 8.17
CA ILE A 504 -20.27 -7.34 7.39
C ILE A 504 -18.82 -6.83 7.48
N VAL A 505 -18.23 -6.80 8.68
CA VAL A 505 -16.81 -6.39 8.86
C VAL A 505 -15.89 -7.33 8.09
N TRP A 506 -15.98 -8.63 8.36
CA TRP A 506 -15.09 -9.63 7.78
C TRP A 506 -15.39 -9.89 6.32
N GLY A 507 -16.66 -9.85 5.90
CA GLY A 507 -17.07 -9.94 4.51
C GLY A 507 -16.60 -8.74 3.69
N GLY A 508 -16.66 -7.52 4.23
CA GLY A 508 -16.11 -6.33 3.59
C GLY A 508 -14.59 -6.42 3.42
N LEU A 509 -13.87 -6.78 4.48
CA LEU A 509 -12.42 -6.98 4.43
C LEU A 509 -12.01 -8.12 3.48
N ALA A 510 -12.70 -9.26 3.55
CA ALA A 510 -12.45 -10.41 2.69
C ALA A 510 -12.80 -10.11 1.23
N GLY A 511 -13.87 -9.36 0.96
CA GLY A 511 -14.25 -8.94 -0.38
C GLY A 511 -13.21 -8.03 -1.03
N LEU A 512 -12.68 -7.06 -0.28
CA LEU A 512 -11.58 -6.20 -0.76
C LEU A 512 -10.30 -6.98 -1.01
N LEU A 513 -9.96 -7.91 -0.09
CA LEU A 513 -8.79 -8.75 -0.24
C LEU A 513 -8.93 -9.71 -1.43
N ALA A 514 -10.11 -10.32 -1.61
CA ALA A 514 -10.42 -11.20 -2.73
C ALA A 514 -10.38 -10.44 -4.06
N PHE A 515 -10.93 -9.23 -4.11
CA PHE A 515 -10.83 -8.37 -5.30
C PHE A 515 -9.37 -8.05 -5.63
N TRP A 516 -8.57 -7.71 -4.63
CA TRP A 516 -7.14 -7.47 -4.81
C TRP A 516 -6.40 -8.70 -5.33
N ILE A 517 -6.57 -9.87 -4.68
CA ILE A 517 -6.01 -11.15 -5.14
C ILE A 517 -6.43 -11.42 -6.58
N TRP A 518 -7.70 -11.28 -6.90
CA TRP A 518 -8.23 -11.52 -8.23
C TRP A 518 -7.58 -10.60 -9.28
N THR A 519 -7.42 -9.30 -8.99
CA THR A 519 -6.71 -8.37 -9.90
C THR A 519 -5.24 -8.74 -10.07
N SER A 520 -4.56 -9.17 -9.01
CA SER A 520 -3.16 -9.62 -9.11
C SER A 520 -3.04 -10.94 -9.87
N MET A 521 -3.89 -11.92 -9.61
CA MET A 521 -3.88 -13.22 -10.28
C MET A 521 -4.19 -13.08 -11.77
N THR A 522 -5.22 -12.31 -12.13
CA THR A 522 -5.55 -12.05 -13.55
C THR A 522 -4.40 -11.36 -14.29
N THR A 523 -3.65 -10.49 -13.61
CA THR A 523 -2.43 -9.88 -14.15
C THR A 523 -1.30 -10.90 -14.31
N LEU A 524 -1.05 -11.71 -13.28
CA LEU A 524 0.02 -12.73 -13.27
C LEU A 524 -0.21 -13.84 -14.31
N PHE A 525 -1.45 -14.30 -14.49
CA PHE A 525 -1.82 -15.29 -15.51
C PHE A 525 -1.94 -14.67 -16.92
N GLY A 526 -1.66 -13.38 -17.07
CA GLY A 526 -1.74 -12.67 -18.35
C GLY A 526 -3.15 -12.63 -18.95
N VAL A 527 -4.19 -12.80 -18.12
CA VAL A 527 -5.59 -12.62 -18.52
C VAL A 527 -5.87 -11.14 -18.73
N MET A 528 -5.38 -10.33 -17.79
CA MET A 528 -5.41 -8.88 -17.83
C MET A 528 -3.98 -8.36 -18.01
N ARG A 529 -3.76 -7.45 -18.97
CA ARG A 529 -2.45 -6.80 -19.09
C ARG A 529 -2.24 -5.85 -17.89
N PRO A 530 -1.04 -5.77 -17.31
CA PRO A 530 -0.73 -4.89 -16.18
C PRO A 530 -1.12 -3.41 -16.42
N TRP A 531 -0.92 -2.92 -17.65
CA TRP A 531 -1.29 -1.58 -18.06
C TRP A 531 -2.80 -1.38 -18.28
N ALA A 532 -3.63 -2.43 -18.31
CA ALA A 532 -5.05 -2.34 -18.64
C ALA A 532 -5.83 -1.46 -17.68
N MET A 533 -5.69 -1.70 -16.36
CA MET A 533 -6.33 -0.89 -15.32
C MET A 533 -5.90 0.58 -15.41
N ARG A 534 -4.63 0.79 -15.73
CA ARG A 534 -4.08 2.13 -15.96
C ARG A 534 -4.71 2.78 -17.19
N ALA A 535 -4.79 2.11 -18.34
CA ALA A 535 -5.42 2.64 -19.54
C ALA A 535 -6.90 3.01 -19.31
N LEU A 536 -7.65 2.14 -18.63
CA LEU A 536 -9.06 2.35 -18.31
C LEU A 536 -9.31 3.60 -17.45
N VAL A 537 -8.33 4.02 -16.67
CA VAL A 537 -8.43 5.24 -15.85
C VAL A 537 -7.75 6.43 -16.53
N GLU A 538 -6.52 6.30 -17.03
CA GLU A 538 -5.76 7.45 -17.53
C GLU A 538 -6.31 8.03 -18.83
N ILE A 539 -6.78 7.19 -19.76
CA ILE A 539 -7.24 7.65 -21.08
C ILE A 539 -8.53 8.48 -20.94
N PRO A 540 -9.59 8.01 -20.25
CA PRO A 540 -10.78 8.84 -20.04
C PRO A 540 -10.46 10.12 -19.28
N MET A 541 -9.52 10.09 -18.33
CA MET A 541 -9.18 11.27 -17.53
C MET A 541 -8.41 12.34 -18.30
N LEU A 542 -7.55 11.95 -19.23
CA LEU A 542 -6.93 12.92 -20.13
C LEU A 542 -8.01 13.59 -21.00
N ARG A 543 -8.93 12.81 -21.57
CA ARG A 543 -10.04 13.32 -22.39
C ARG A 543 -10.97 14.24 -21.62
N LEU A 544 -11.31 13.89 -20.38
CA LEU A 544 -12.09 14.75 -19.50
C LEU A 544 -11.34 16.05 -19.16
N GLY A 545 -10.03 15.97 -18.92
CA GLY A 545 -9.18 17.13 -18.70
C GLY A 545 -9.08 18.07 -19.90
N GLN A 546 -9.23 17.53 -21.12
CA GLN A 546 -9.26 18.29 -22.39
C GLN A 546 -10.67 18.82 -22.75
N SER A 547 -11.72 18.39 -22.05
CA SER A 547 -13.09 18.88 -22.30
C SER A 547 -13.27 20.33 -21.85
N ALA A 548 -14.33 21.01 -22.31
CA ALA A 548 -14.65 22.38 -21.90
C ALA A 548 -14.87 22.54 -20.38
N LEU A 549 -15.34 21.48 -19.71
CA LEU A 549 -15.47 21.44 -18.24
C LEU A 549 -14.11 21.26 -17.55
N GLY A 550 -13.15 20.66 -18.26
CA GLY A 550 -11.77 20.46 -17.85
C GLY A 550 -11.61 19.80 -16.48
N SER A 551 -10.52 20.17 -15.80
CA SER A 551 -10.20 19.73 -14.43
C SER A 551 -11.28 20.14 -13.41
N PHE A 552 -11.90 21.30 -13.60
CA PHE A 552 -12.90 21.83 -12.67
C PHE A 552 -14.15 20.92 -12.60
N GLY A 553 -14.69 20.51 -13.76
CA GLY A 553 -15.84 19.60 -13.80
C GLY A 553 -15.57 18.26 -13.11
N VAL A 554 -14.35 17.72 -13.26
CA VAL A 554 -13.93 16.48 -12.58
C VAL A 554 -13.89 16.66 -11.07
N TRP A 555 -13.40 17.80 -10.57
CA TRP A 555 -13.42 18.12 -9.14
C TRP A 555 -14.84 18.25 -8.59
N VAL A 556 -15.73 18.96 -9.30
CA VAL A 556 -17.13 19.11 -8.89
C VAL A 556 -17.82 17.74 -8.80
N ALA A 557 -17.62 16.89 -9.80
CA ALA A 557 -18.14 15.52 -9.79
C ALA A 557 -17.59 14.70 -8.62
N ALA A 558 -16.28 14.75 -8.39
CA ALA A 558 -15.63 14.07 -7.27
C ALA A 558 -16.18 14.53 -5.91
N PHE A 559 -16.32 15.84 -5.69
CA PHE A 559 -16.91 16.40 -4.47
C PHE A 559 -18.37 15.98 -4.29
N GLY A 560 -19.16 15.98 -5.37
CA GLY A 560 -20.55 15.51 -5.33
C GLY A 560 -20.66 14.04 -4.91
N MET A 561 -19.86 13.17 -5.51
CA MET A 561 -19.82 11.74 -5.16
C MET A 561 -19.35 11.51 -3.72
N LEU A 562 -18.32 12.24 -3.28
CA LEU A 562 -17.81 12.21 -1.91
C LEU A 562 -18.85 12.67 -0.89
N ALA A 563 -19.51 13.79 -1.16
CA ALA A 563 -20.55 14.35 -0.30
C ALA A 563 -21.74 13.37 -0.19
N ALA A 564 -22.18 12.79 -1.31
CA ALA A 564 -23.24 11.78 -1.31
C ALA A 564 -22.86 10.55 -0.47
N ALA A 565 -21.67 9.99 -0.67
CA ALA A 565 -21.20 8.83 0.10
C ALA A 565 -21.06 9.16 1.61
N TYR A 566 -20.54 10.35 1.94
CA TYR A 566 -20.44 10.81 3.32
C TYR A 566 -21.82 11.02 3.97
N TRP A 567 -22.78 11.59 3.24
CA TRP A 567 -24.16 11.75 3.73
C TRP A 567 -24.84 10.41 3.97
N ILE A 568 -24.62 9.42 3.11
CA ILE A 568 -25.10 8.05 3.34
C ILE A 568 -24.50 7.50 4.63
N ALA A 569 -23.18 7.58 4.82
CA ALA A 569 -22.52 7.13 6.05
C ALA A 569 -23.03 7.88 7.29
N GLN A 570 -23.21 9.20 7.20
CA GLN A 570 -23.75 10.02 8.28
C GLN A 570 -25.20 9.66 8.61
N ALA A 571 -26.05 9.39 7.61
CA ALA A 571 -27.42 8.96 7.83
C ALA A 571 -27.47 7.60 8.55
N GLN A 572 -26.57 6.67 8.23
CA GLN A 572 -26.45 5.41 8.97
C GLN A 572 -25.94 5.64 10.41
N PHE A 573 -24.96 6.51 10.61
CA PHE A 573 -24.41 6.83 11.93
C PHE A 573 -25.46 7.46 12.87
N ARG A 574 -26.38 8.28 12.33
CA ARG A 574 -27.50 8.83 13.12
C ARG A 574 -28.46 7.75 13.63
N ARG A 575 -28.55 6.61 12.95
CA ARG A 575 -29.44 5.48 13.28
C ARG A 575 -28.75 4.36 14.06
N MET A 576 -27.45 4.48 14.29
CA MET A 576 -26.65 3.51 15.05
C MET A 576 -26.98 3.57 16.55
N GLU A 577 -27.05 2.44 17.23
CA GLU A 577 -27.00 2.42 18.69
C GLU A 577 -25.54 2.33 19.13
N ILE A 578 -25.12 3.24 20.02
CA ILE A 578 -23.82 3.13 20.66
C ILE A 578 -23.97 2.04 21.71
N THR A 579 -23.23 0.95 21.55
CA THR A 579 -23.32 -0.17 22.48
C THR A 579 -22.76 0.26 23.82
N THR A 580 -23.49 0.02 24.92
CA THR A 580 -23.03 0.28 26.29
C THR A 580 -21.87 -0.63 26.72
N HIS A 581 -21.66 -1.72 25.97
CA HIS A 581 -20.59 -2.69 26.19
C HIS A 581 -19.58 -2.67 25.04
N PRO A 582 -18.30 -3.00 25.32
CA PRO A 582 -17.30 -3.14 24.28
C PRO A 582 -17.69 -4.27 23.32
N SER A 583 -18.06 -3.93 22.09
CA SER A 583 -18.34 -4.89 21.02
C SER A 583 -17.07 -5.66 20.66
N GLN A 584 -17.14 -7.00 20.71
CA GLN A 584 -16.00 -7.86 20.37
C GLN A 584 -15.84 -7.97 18.85
N TYR A 585 -14.98 -7.14 18.26
CA TYR A 585 -14.55 -7.26 16.85
C TYR A 585 -13.55 -8.40 16.62
N THR A 586 -13.70 -9.50 17.33
CA THR A 586 -12.88 -10.71 17.15
C THR A 586 -13.77 -11.80 16.58
N LEU A 587 -13.29 -12.52 15.56
CA LEU A 587 -13.94 -13.70 14.93
C LEU A 587 -14.33 -14.81 15.92
N ILE A 588 -14.00 -14.65 17.19
CA ILE A 588 -14.06 -15.65 18.21
C ILE A 588 -14.73 -15.00 19.41
N ARG A 589 -15.97 -15.43 19.66
CA ARG A 589 -16.71 -15.13 20.88
C ARG A 589 -15.82 -15.56 22.03
N MET A 590 -15.35 -14.62 22.85
CA MET A 590 -14.76 -15.00 24.12
C MET A 590 -15.93 -15.51 24.94
N GLY A 591 -16.02 -16.84 25.11
CA GLY A 591 -16.92 -17.42 26.08
C GLY A 591 -16.61 -16.77 27.41
N SER A 592 -17.50 -15.88 27.85
CA SER A 592 -17.61 -15.52 29.25
C SER A 592 -18.36 -16.67 29.90
N ASP A 593 -17.64 -17.77 30.12
CA ASP A 593 -17.95 -18.68 31.21
C ASP A 593 -17.10 -18.24 32.41
#